data_AF-W7W8N0-F1
#
_entry.id   AF-W7W8N0-F1
#
_cell.length_a   1.000
_cell.length_b   1.000
_cell.length_c   1.000
_cell.angle_alpha   90.00
_cell.angle_beta   90.00
_cell.angle_gamma   90.00
#
_symmetry.space_group_name_H-M   'P 1'
#
loop_
_entity.id
_entity.type
_entity.pdbx_description
1 polymer ?
#
loop_
_entity_poly.entity_id
_entity_poly.type
_entity_poly.pdbx_seq_one_letter_code
_entity_poly.pdbx_strand_id
1 'polypeptide(L)' 'MSTDVTVTIDDVRAVGLCVNGTRVWFARHDLDFRAFLRDGCAADTLLATGDAMALRVVEHARIRREHD' A
#
# COMPACT_ATOMS: atom_id res chain seq x y z
N MET A 1 8.12 -8.43 -14.43
CA MET A 1 7.36 -7.16 -14.40
C MET A 1 7.71 -6.50 -13.08
N SER A 2 8.65 -5.54 -13.09
CA SER A 2 9.01 -4.81 -11.88
C SER A 2 7.86 -3.86 -11.55
N THR A 3 7.27 -3.99 -10.37
CA THR A 3 6.16 -3.13 -9.97
C THR A 3 6.73 -1.83 -9.42
N ASP A 4 7.18 -0.93 -10.30
CA ASP A 4 7.74 0.40 -9.97
C ASP A 4 6.64 1.40 -9.49
N VAL A 5 5.63 0.90 -8.80
CA VAL A 5 4.54 1.69 -8.25
C VAL A 5 4.79 1.90 -6.77
N THR A 6 4.92 3.16 -6.38
CA THR A 6 4.94 3.57 -4.98
C THR A 6 3.52 3.72 -4.49
N VAL A 7 3.13 2.88 -3.55
CA VAL A 7 1.87 2.97 -2.83
C VAL A 7 1.97 4.03 -1.74
N THR A 8 0.94 4.85 -1.62
CA THR A 8 0.84 5.93 -0.64
C THR A 8 -0.38 5.77 0.26
N ILE A 9 -0.48 6.61 1.29
CA ILE A 9 -1.65 6.61 2.19
C ILE A 9 -2.95 7.00 1.47
N ASP A 10 -2.87 7.76 0.38
CA ASP A 10 -4.06 8.15 -0.38
C ASP A 10 -4.63 6.96 -1.15
N ASP A 11 -3.77 6.08 -1.69
CA ASP A 11 -4.20 4.82 -2.31
C ASP A 11 -4.94 3.93 -1.31
N VAL A 12 -4.42 3.86 -0.08
CA VAL A 12 -5.03 3.11 1.03
C VAL A 12 -6.41 3.69 1.40
N ARG A 13 -6.53 5.02 1.48
CA ARG A 13 -7.80 5.69 1.78
C ARG A 13 -8.82 5.52 0.66
N ALA A 14 -8.38 5.58 -0.60
CA ALA A 14 -9.23 5.44 -1.76
C ALA A 14 -9.89 4.05 -1.85
N VAL A 15 -9.21 2.99 -1.36
CA VAL A 15 -9.80 1.64 -1.25
C VAL A 15 -10.64 1.42 0.02
N GLY A 16 -10.88 2.49 0.81
CA GLY A 16 -11.78 2.47 1.97
C GLY A 16 -11.14 2.01 3.28
N LEU A 17 -9.81 1.95 3.37
CA LEU A 17 -9.12 1.58 4.61
C LEU A 17 -8.91 2.81 5.51
N CYS A 18 -9.20 2.63 6.80
CA CYS A 18 -8.96 3.68 7.80
C CYS A 18 -7.50 3.68 8.27
N VAL A 19 -7.02 4.84 8.71
CA VAL A 19 -5.63 5.02 9.19
C VAL A 19 -5.29 4.07 10.35
N ASN A 20 -6.21 3.89 11.29
CA ASN A 20 -6.01 2.98 12.42
C ASN A 20 -5.91 1.52 11.98
N GLY A 21 -6.76 1.08 11.05
CA GLY A 21 -6.72 -0.26 10.47
C GLY A 21 -5.44 -0.50 9.68
N THR A 22 -5.00 0.51 8.92
CA THR A 22 -3.75 0.48 8.16
C THR A 22 -2.54 0.32 9.08
N ARG A 23 -2.48 1.07 10.19
CA ARG A 23 -1.41 0.93 11.19
C ARG A 23 -1.34 -0.48 11.78
N VAL A 24 -2.50 -1.07 12.11
CA VAL A 24 -2.56 -2.45 12.64
C VAL A 24 -2.18 -3.47 11.56
N TRP A 25 -2.62 -3.27 10.33
CA TRP A 25 -2.28 -4.10 9.19
C TRP A 25 -0.77 -4.10 8.92
N PHE A 26 -0.12 -2.94 8.88
CA PHE A 26 1.33 -2.81 8.75
C PHE A 26 2.08 -3.54 9.86
N ALA A 27 1.65 -3.39 11.12
CA ALA A 27 2.27 -4.07 12.25
C ALA A 27 2.17 -5.61 12.18
N ARG A 28 1.12 -6.17 11.54
CA ARG A 28 0.99 -7.63 11.35
C ARG A 28 2.00 -8.20 10.35
N HIS A 29 2.49 -7.35 9.45
CA HIS A 29 3.42 -7.71 8.38
C HIS A 29 4.84 -7.22 8.63
N ASP A 30 5.14 -6.77 9.86
CA ASP A 30 6.44 -6.17 10.24
C ASP A 30 6.84 -4.95 9.37
N LEU A 31 5.85 -4.21 8.86
CA LEU A 31 6.06 -3.02 8.03
C LEU A 31 6.01 -1.76 8.89
N ASP A 32 6.91 -0.81 8.63
CA ASP A 32 6.93 0.47 9.34
C ASP A 32 5.88 1.44 8.78
N PHE A 33 4.77 1.57 9.51
CA PHE A 33 3.70 2.51 9.18
C PHE A 33 4.16 3.98 9.15
N ARG A 34 5.12 4.39 9.99
CA ARG A 34 5.64 5.77 10.00
C ARG A 34 6.51 6.04 8.79
N ALA A 35 7.35 5.08 8.38
CA ALA A 35 8.12 5.18 7.14
C ALA A 35 7.17 5.28 5.93
N PHE A 36 6.14 4.44 5.89
CA PHE A 36 5.12 4.47 4.85
C PHE A 36 4.43 5.83 4.69
N LEU A 37 4.10 6.51 5.79
CA LEU A 37 3.47 7.83 5.71
C LEU A 37 4.38 8.93 5.12
N ARG A 38 5.70 8.79 5.25
CA ARG A 38 6.66 9.79 4.73
C ARG A 38 7.05 9.49 3.29
N ASP A 39 7.37 8.23 3.03
CA ASP A 39 8.11 7.82 1.84
C ASP A 39 7.26 6.93 0.90
N GLY A 40 6.07 6.49 1.35
CA GLY A 40 5.30 5.45 0.69
C GLY A 40 5.92 4.06 0.87
N CYS A 41 5.43 3.09 0.10
CA CYS A 41 5.97 1.73 0.08
C CYS A 41 5.97 1.19 -1.34
N ALA A 42 7.02 0.44 -1.70
CA ALA A 42 7.05 -0.25 -2.98
C ALA A 42 5.93 -1.28 -3.06
N ALA A 43 5.25 -1.34 -4.20
CA ALA A 43 4.19 -2.31 -4.43
C ALA A 43 4.67 -3.76 -4.23
N ASP A 44 5.89 -4.08 -4.66
CA ASP A 44 6.45 -5.43 -4.49
C ASP A 44 6.60 -5.81 -3.00
N THR A 45 6.94 -4.86 -2.11
CA THR A 45 6.99 -5.09 -0.66
C THR A 45 5.62 -5.46 -0.10
N LEU A 46 4.56 -4.78 -0.54
CA LEU A 46 3.20 -5.11 -0.11
C LEU A 46 2.74 -6.45 -0.70
N LEU A 47 3.01 -6.72 -1.97
CA LEU A 47 2.63 -7.97 -2.63
C LEU A 47 3.33 -9.19 -1.99
N ALA A 48 4.56 -9.05 -1.52
CA ALA A 48 5.30 -10.10 -0.84
C ALA A 48 4.62 -10.59 0.46
N THR A 49 3.73 -9.78 1.05
CA THR A 49 2.95 -10.19 2.24
C THR A 49 1.90 -11.26 1.94
N GLY A 50 1.49 -11.43 0.67
CA GLY A 50 0.39 -12.32 0.29
C GLY A 50 -0.98 -11.87 0.80
N ASP A 51 -1.11 -10.65 1.31
CA ASP A 51 -2.33 -10.13 1.91
C ASP A 51 -3.33 -9.62 0.86
N ALA A 52 -4.61 -9.96 1.02
CA ALA A 52 -5.66 -9.49 0.12
C ALA A 52 -5.82 -7.96 0.13
N MET A 53 -5.57 -7.30 1.27
CA MET A 53 -5.53 -5.84 1.37
C MET A 53 -4.35 -5.25 0.61
N ALA A 54 -3.18 -5.89 0.67
CA ALA A 54 -2.02 -5.46 -0.12
C ALA A 54 -2.33 -5.48 -1.62
N LEU A 55 -2.91 -6.59 -2.11
CA LEU A 55 -3.33 -6.73 -3.50
C LEU A 55 -4.29 -5.62 -3.93
N ARG A 56 -5.32 -5.36 -3.12
CA ARG A 56 -6.32 -4.32 -3.41
C ARG A 56 -5.71 -2.91 -3.49
N VAL A 57 -4.81 -2.57 -2.56
CA VAL A 57 -4.18 -1.25 -2.52
C VAL A 57 -3.20 -1.09 -3.69
N VAL A 58 -2.39 -2.10 -3.99
CA VAL A 58 -1.43 -2.07 -5.10
C VAL A 58 -2.13 -1.94 -6.45
N GLU A 59 -3.25 -2.63 -6.64
CA GLU A 59 -4.04 -2.53 -7.87
C GLU A 59 -4.60 -1.12 -8.06
N HIS A 60 -5.13 -0.51 -7.00
CA HIS A 60 -5.58 0.87 -7.06
C HIS A 60 -4.44 1.85 -7.40
N ALA A 61 -3.27 1.68 -6.77
CA ALA A 61 -2.11 2.53 -7.03
C ALA A 61 -1.60 2.41 -8.48
N ARG A 62 -1.71 1.23 -9.10
CA ARG A 62 -1.41 1.02 -10.53
C ARG A 62 -2.37 1.79 -11.41
N ILE A 63 -3.68 1.65 -11.18
CA ILE A 63 -4.72 2.37 -11.93
C ILE A 63 -4.52 3.88 -11.82
N ARG A 64 -4.22 4.39 -10.62
CA ARG A 64 -3.91 5.82 -10.43
C ARG A 64 -2.73 6.26 -11.29
N ARG A 65 -1.63 5.50 -11.27
CA ARG A 65 -0.42 5.79 -12.07
C ARG A 65 -0.65 5.75 -13.58
N GLU A 66 -1.60 4.94 -14.05
CA GLU A 66 -1.95 4.88 -15.48
C GLU A 66 -2.81 6.07 -15.93
N HIS A 67 -3.46 6.76 -14.98
CA HIS A 67 -4.40 7.87 -15.23
C HIS A 67 -3.83 9.26 -14.88
N ASP A 68 -2.63 9.33 -14.29
CA ASP A 68 -1.83 10.56 -14.06
C ASP A 68 -1.04 10.93 -15.33
#